data_AF-A0A523M4D9-F1
#
_entry.id   AF-A0A523M4D9-F1
#
_cell.length_a   1.000
_cell.length_b   1.000
_cell.length_c   1.000
_cell.angle_alpha   90.00
_cell.angle_beta   90.00
_cell.angle_gamma   90.00
#
_symmetry.space_group_name_H-M   'P 1'
#
loop_
_entity.id
_entity.type
_entity.pdbx_description
1 polymer ?
#
loop_
_entity_poly.entity_id
_entity_poly.type
_entity_poly.pdbx_seq_one_letter_code
_entity_poly.pdbx_strand_id
1 'polypeptide(L)'
;MVSRFTPLFFCCWKWTIQHMDERTVFFLSDQTGVTAETLGHSLITQFSNRNFRQITLPFIDTEDKAKTAVQTINSAGEASALRPIVFSTLVQENFRSILKEANGLHLDIFDVFLEPLAKELKEQPSFETGRAHGVSDIDAYMRRIEATNFALANDDGGISRDYDMADVILVGVSRTGKTPTCLYLALQYGVYAANYPLTDEDFESGKLPDFLVQQQDKLYGLSIAPDRLRQIRKERRPLGKYSS
;
A
#
# COMPACT_ATOMS: atom_id res chain seq x y z
N MET A 1 -68.69 2.88 -27.34
CA MET A 1 -68.52 1.67 -26.50
C MET A 1 -67.53 0.76 -27.21
N VAL A 2 -66.20 0.93 -27.12
CA VAL A 2 -65.29 0.82 -25.96
C VAL A 2 -65.39 -0.52 -25.24
N SER A 3 -64.62 -1.51 -25.69
CA SER A 3 -63.45 -2.06 -24.96
C SER A 3 -63.04 -3.40 -25.60
N ARG A 4 -61.90 -3.39 -26.30
CA ARG A 4 -61.17 -4.59 -26.71
C ARG A 4 -60.07 -4.84 -25.68
N PHE A 5 -60.05 -6.05 -25.14
CA PHE A 5 -58.91 -6.62 -24.41
C PHE A 5 -57.65 -6.60 -25.29
N THR A 6 -56.56 -6.05 -24.77
CA THR A 6 -55.19 -6.39 -25.17
C THR A 6 -54.30 -6.44 -23.92
N PRO A 7 -53.39 -7.41 -23.81
CA PRO A 7 -52.61 -7.65 -22.60
C PRO A 7 -51.41 -6.72 -22.51
N LEU A 8 -50.96 -6.50 -21.27
CA LEU A 8 -49.79 -5.71 -20.90
C LEU A 8 -48.57 -6.08 -21.74
N PHE A 9 -48.03 -5.10 -22.45
CA PHE A 9 -46.64 -5.11 -22.92
C PHE A 9 -45.73 -5.02 -21.67
N PHE A 10 -45.19 -6.17 -21.26
CA PHE A 10 -43.99 -6.22 -20.43
C PHE A 10 -42.85 -5.61 -21.26
N CYS A 11 -42.50 -4.36 -20.97
CA CYS A 11 -41.34 -3.71 -21.55
C CYS A 11 -40.10 -4.42 -20.99
N CYS A 12 -39.48 -5.24 -21.84
CA CYS A 12 -38.19 -5.86 -21.62
C CYS A 12 -37.13 -4.75 -21.56
N TRP A 13 -36.88 -4.20 -20.37
CA TRP A 13 -35.61 -3.57 -20.07
C TRP A 13 -34.56 -4.68 -20.08
N LYS A 14 -33.99 -4.95 -21.25
CA LYS A 14 -32.65 -5.52 -21.35
C LYS A 14 -31.74 -4.56 -20.58
N TRP A 15 -31.45 -4.89 -19.33
CA TRP A 15 -30.20 -4.50 -18.70
C TRP A 15 -29.10 -5.01 -19.63
N THR A 16 -28.65 -4.13 -20.50
CA THR A 16 -27.37 -4.32 -21.15
C THR A 16 -26.40 -4.17 -20.00
N ILE A 17 -25.95 -5.29 -19.44
CA ILE A 17 -24.78 -5.32 -18.59
C ILE A 17 -23.71 -4.69 -19.47
N GLN A 18 -23.43 -3.40 -19.28
CA GLN A 18 -22.21 -2.81 -19.78
C GLN A 18 -21.13 -3.68 -19.14
N HIS A 19 -20.44 -4.48 -19.94
CA HIS A 19 -19.19 -5.07 -19.52
C HIS A 19 -18.31 -3.89 -19.15
N MET A 20 -18.24 -3.62 -17.85
CA MET A 20 -17.42 -2.55 -17.30
C MET A 20 -16.01 -3.11 -17.34
N ASP A 21 -15.41 -2.99 -18.52
CA ASP A 21 -14.05 -3.40 -18.87
C ASP A 21 -13.09 -3.09 -17.72
N GLU A 22 -12.74 -4.14 -16.97
CA GLU A 22 -11.89 -4.06 -15.79
C GLU A 22 -10.44 -3.91 -16.25
N ARG A 23 -9.87 -2.72 -16.11
CA ARG A 23 -8.49 -2.45 -16.51
C ARG A 23 -7.55 -2.86 -15.38
N THR A 24 -6.50 -3.59 -15.72
CA THR A 24 -5.49 -3.97 -14.72
C THR A 24 -4.53 -2.80 -14.46
N VAL A 25 -4.27 -2.53 -13.18
CA VAL A 25 -3.32 -1.55 -12.68
C VAL A 25 -2.25 -2.29 -11.89
N PHE A 26 -0.99 -2.10 -12.28
CA PHE A 26 0.17 -2.68 -11.63
C PHE A 26 0.87 -1.63 -10.77
N PHE A 27 1.23 -2.00 -9.55
CA PHE A 27 2.09 -1.22 -8.66
C PHE A 27 3.44 -1.94 -8.53
N LEU A 28 4.52 -1.32 -9.01
CA LEU A 28 5.85 -1.90 -9.08
C LEU A 28 6.81 -1.17 -8.12
N SER A 29 7.64 -1.95 -7.42
CA SER A 29 8.67 -1.43 -6.52
C SER A 29 9.82 -2.43 -6.38
N ASP A 30 11.02 -1.92 -6.10
CA ASP A 30 12.17 -2.71 -5.63
C ASP A 30 12.06 -3.09 -4.15
N GLN A 31 11.08 -2.51 -3.44
CA GLN A 31 10.74 -2.80 -2.04
C GLN A 31 9.29 -3.31 -1.93
N THR A 32 8.59 -2.96 -0.86
CA THR A 32 7.23 -3.43 -0.55
C THR A 32 6.14 -2.95 -1.51
N GLY A 33 6.35 -1.83 -2.22
CA GLY A 33 5.37 -1.29 -3.17
C GLY A 33 4.23 -0.48 -2.55
N VAL A 34 4.24 -0.27 -1.23
CA VAL A 34 3.19 0.47 -0.51
C VAL A 34 3.12 1.92 -0.98
N THR A 35 4.25 2.55 -1.33
CA THR A 35 4.22 3.93 -1.87
C THR A 35 3.60 3.98 -3.25
N ALA A 36 3.94 3.02 -4.12
CA ALA A 36 3.35 2.92 -5.46
C ALA A 36 1.84 2.70 -5.37
N GLU A 37 1.39 1.80 -4.49
CA GLU A 37 -0.02 1.56 -4.18
C GLU A 37 -0.70 2.81 -3.64
N THR A 38 -0.16 3.44 -2.60
CA THR A 38 -0.78 4.59 -1.94
C THR A 38 -0.99 5.75 -2.91
N LEU A 39 0.05 6.10 -3.66
CA LEU A 39 -0.01 7.19 -4.65
C LEU A 39 -0.92 6.82 -5.82
N GLY A 40 -0.73 5.64 -6.42
CA GLY A 40 -1.49 5.25 -7.58
C GLY A 40 -2.97 5.00 -7.27
N HIS A 41 -3.30 4.41 -6.11
CA HIS A 41 -4.66 4.30 -5.59
C HIS A 41 -5.33 5.67 -5.45
N SER A 42 -4.62 6.63 -4.85
CA SER A 42 -5.11 8.01 -4.70
C SER A 42 -5.39 8.68 -6.04
N LEU A 43 -4.62 8.38 -7.09
CA LEU A 43 -4.82 8.90 -8.43
C LEU A 43 -6.00 8.22 -9.15
N ILE A 44 -6.11 6.89 -9.09
CA ILE A 44 -7.18 6.17 -9.80
C ILE A 44 -8.56 6.35 -9.16
N THR A 45 -8.64 6.60 -7.85
CA THR A 45 -9.91 6.89 -7.15
C THR A 45 -10.61 8.15 -7.66
N GLN A 46 -9.89 9.05 -8.33
CA GLN A 46 -10.47 10.21 -9.02
C GLN A 46 -11.32 9.80 -10.24
N PHE A 47 -11.26 8.55 -10.68
CA PHE A 47 -11.98 8.00 -11.83
C PHE A 47 -13.08 7.02 -11.39
N SER A 48 -14.07 7.50 -10.65
CA SER A 48 -15.11 6.69 -9.96
C SER A 48 -15.99 5.82 -10.87
N ASN A 49 -16.00 6.05 -12.19
CA ASN A 49 -16.82 5.34 -13.17
C ASN A 49 -16.08 4.17 -13.86
N ARG A 50 -14.96 3.70 -13.30
CA ARG A 50 -14.14 2.61 -13.87
C ARG A 50 -13.81 1.59 -12.79
N ASN A 51 -13.78 0.32 -13.19
CA ASN A 51 -13.28 -0.76 -12.35
C ASN A 51 -11.80 -0.99 -12.64
N PHE A 52 -11.00 -1.11 -11.58
CA PHE A 52 -9.57 -1.37 -11.68
C PHE A 52 -9.23 -2.64 -10.91
N ARG A 53 -8.66 -3.62 -11.61
CA ARG A 53 -8.00 -4.77 -10.98
C ARG A 53 -6.61 -4.33 -10.57
N GLN A 54 -6.37 -4.20 -9.28
CA GLN A 54 -5.09 -3.77 -8.73
C GLN A 54 -4.20 -4.98 -8.45
N ILE A 55 -2.95 -4.94 -8.89
CA ILE A 55 -1.94 -5.99 -8.68
C ILE A 55 -0.64 -5.32 -8.26
N THR A 56 -0.05 -5.78 -7.16
CA THR A 56 1.23 -5.28 -6.68
C THR A 56 2.31 -6.32 -6.94
N LEU A 57 3.40 -5.89 -7.58
CA LEU A 57 4.60 -6.70 -7.80
C LEU A 57 5.74 -6.06 -7.01
N PRO A 58 5.92 -6.45 -5.74
CA PRO A 58 6.99 -5.93 -4.89
C PRO A 58 8.33 -6.64 -5.16
N PHE A 59 9.40 -6.11 -4.58
CA PHE A 59 10.74 -6.69 -4.55
C PHE A 59 11.35 -6.98 -5.92
N ILE A 60 11.14 -6.09 -6.90
CA ILE A 60 11.78 -6.16 -8.22
C ILE A 60 13.22 -5.64 -8.11
N ASP A 61 14.09 -6.47 -7.55
CA ASP A 61 15.50 -6.18 -7.24
C ASP A 61 16.50 -6.96 -8.12
N THR A 62 16.00 -7.70 -9.12
CA THR A 62 16.82 -8.42 -10.10
C THR A 62 16.26 -8.28 -11.52
N GLU A 63 17.13 -8.45 -12.52
CA GLU A 63 16.71 -8.44 -13.92
C GLU A 63 15.68 -9.52 -14.24
N ASP A 64 15.81 -10.71 -13.65
CA ASP A 64 14.88 -11.83 -13.88
C ASP A 64 13.49 -11.51 -13.33
N LYS A 65 13.41 -10.88 -12.15
CA LYS A 65 12.14 -10.39 -11.61
C LYS A 65 11.55 -9.28 -12.48
N ALA A 66 12.37 -8.36 -12.99
CA ALA A 66 11.91 -7.31 -13.89
C ALA A 66 11.34 -7.90 -15.20
N LYS A 67 12.03 -8.87 -15.81
CA LYS A 67 11.54 -9.59 -17.01
C LYS A 67 10.26 -10.37 -16.73
N THR A 68 10.16 -11.00 -15.57
CA THR A 68 8.93 -11.70 -15.13
C THR A 68 7.76 -10.73 -14.96
N ALA A 69 8.01 -9.54 -14.41
CA ALA A 69 7.00 -8.49 -14.31
C ALA A 69 6.54 -8.01 -15.70
N VAL A 70 7.45 -7.79 -16.65
CA VAL A 70 7.10 -7.48 -18.06
C VAL A 70 6.17 -8.53 -18.66
N GLN A 71 6.50 -9.81 -18.51
CA GLN A 71 5.67 -10.92 -19.00
C GLN A 71 4.28 -10.89 -18.36
N THR A 72 4.21 -10.71 -17.04
CA THR A 72 2.96 -10.64 -16.28
C THR A 72 2.06 -9.50 -16.75
N ILE A 73 2.64 -8.30 -16.95
CA ILE A 73 1.93 -7.12 -17.44
C ILE A 73 1.38 -7.38 -18.84
N ASN A 74 2.22 -7.90 -19.75
CA ASN A 74 1.81 -8.18 -21.12
C ASN A 74 0.68 -9.21 -21.18
N SER A 75 0.81 -10.31 -20.44
CA SER A 75 -0.24 -11.34 -20.37
C SER A 75 -1.57 -10.81 -19.81
N ALA A 76 -1.54 -9.90 -18.82
CA ALA A 76 -2.75 -9.27 -18.33
C ALA A 76 -3.41 -8.34 -19.37
N GLY A 77 -2.59 -7.63 -20.15
CA GLY A 77 -3.07 -6.80 -21.26
C GLY A 77 -3.70 -7.62 -22.39
N GLU A 78 -3.09 -8.75 -22.74
CA GLU A 78 -3.62 -9.70 -23.72
C GLU A 78 -4.94 -10.32 -23.25
N ALA A 79 -5.00 -10.77 -21.99
CA ALA A 79 -6.19 -11.41 -21.43
C ALA A 79 -7.40 -10.47 -21.31
N SER A 80 -7.17 -9.20 -20.99
CA SER A 80 -8.22 -8.20 -20.85
C SER A 80 -8.53 -7.42 -22.14
N ALA A 81 -7.71 -7.59 -23.19
CA ALA A 81 -7.72 -6.77 -24.41
C ALA A 81 -7.62 -5.25 -24.14
N LEU A 82 -7.10 -4.86 -22.97
CA LEU A 82 -6.94 -3.48 -22.54
C LEU A 82 -5.49 -3.25 -22.14
N ARG A 83 -4.91 -2.13 -22.60
CA ARG A 83 -3.58 -1.72 -22.18
C ARG A 83 -3.55 -1.53 -20.65
N PRO A 84 -2.70 -2.27 -19.89
CA PRO A 84 -2.56 -2.09 -18.46
C PRO A 84 -1.96 -0.73 -18.10
N ILE A 85 -2.21 -0.28 -16.88
CA ILE A 85 -1.55 0.90 -16.28
C ILE A 85 -0.50 0.40 -15.31
N VAL A 86 0.67 1.02 -15.30
CA VAL A 86 1.82 0.62 -14.48
C VAL A 86 2.28 1.84 -13.70
N PHE A 87 2.12 1.84 -12.38
CA PHE A 87 2.74 2.78 -11.47
C PHE A 87 4.05 2.19 -10.96
N SER A 88 5.15 2.93 -11.05
CA SER A 88 6.47 2.44 -10.60
C SER A 88 7.17 3.43 -9.68
N THR A 89 7.89 2.88 -8.71
CA THR A 89 8.75 3.57 -7.73
C THR A 89 10.19 3.06 -7.78
N LEU A 90 10.62 2.46 -8.89
CA LEU A 90 11.97 1.91 -9.00
C LEU A 90 13.02 3.00 -9.07
N VAL A 91 14.07 2.84 -8.27
CA VAL A 91 15.20 3.76 -8.24
C VAL A 91 16.22 3.42 -9.34
N GLN A 92 16.45 2.13 -9.59
CA GLN A 92 17.54 1.69 -10.45
C GLN A 92 17.17 1.73 -11.94
N GLU A 93 17.94 2.48 -12.73
CA GLU A 93 17.67 2.71 -14.16
C GLU A 93 17.65 1.44 -15.00
N ASN A 94 18.48 0.44 -14.69
CA ASN A 94 18.52 -0.85 -15.38
C ASN A 94 17.20 -1.63 -15.25
N PHE A 95 16.53 -1.58 -14.10
CA PHE A 95 15.22 -2.24 -13.94
C PHE A 95 14.12 -1.44 -14.63
N ARG A 96 14.19 -0.10 -14.57
CA ARG A 96 13.27 0.79 -15.27
C ARG A 96 13.31 0.59 -16.78
N SER A 97 14.51 0.45 -17.37
CA SER A 97 14.66 0.21 -18.80
C SER A 97 14.03 -1.10 -19.25
N ILE A 98 14.19 -2.17 -18.47
CA ILE A 98 13.54 -3.47 -18.75
C ILE A 98 12.02 -3.34 -18.68
N LEU A 99 11.50 -2.69 -17.63
CA LEU A 99 10.05 -2.55 -17.47
C LEU A 99 9.39 -1.71 -18.54
N LYS A 100 10.08 -0.70 -19.08
CA LYS A 100 9.60 0.10 -20.22
C LYS A 100 9.33 -0.74 -21.47
N GLU A 101 9.85 -1.97 -21.57
CA GLU A 101 9.52 -2.93 -22.64
C GLU A 101 8.10 -3.51 -22.51
N ALA A 102 7.46 -3.42 -21.34
CA ALA A 102 6.09 -3.89 -21.16
C ALA A 102 5.09 -3.02 -21.92
N ASN A 103 4.10 -3.66 -22.54
CA ASN A 103 3.01 -3.03 -23.28
C ASN A 103 1.93 -2.46 -22.34
N GLY A 104 2.33 -1.47 -21.54
CA GLY A 104 1.50 -0.78 -20.55
C GLY A 104 1.69 0.74 -20.62
N LEU A 105 0.77 1.50 -20.04
CA LEU A 105 0.99 2.91 -19.74
C LEU A 105 1.89 2.99 -18.51
N HIS A 106 3.13 3.45 -18.69
CA HIS A 106 4.10 3.60 -17.61
C HIS A 106 3.99 4.98 -16.97
N LEU A 107 3.70 5.00 -15.68
CA LEU A 107 3.64 6.16 -14.80
C LEU A 107 4.69 5.96 -13.71
N ASP A 108 5.93 6.26 -14.06
CA ASP A 108 7.02 6.24 -13.12
C ASP A 108 7.02 7.55 -12.33
N ILE A 109 6.83 7.45 -11.02
CA ILE A 109 6.66 8.61 -10.14
C ILE A 109 7.91 9.51 -10.18
N PHE A 110 9.10 8.95 -10.34
CA PHE A 110 10.33 9.73 -10.44
C PHE A 110 10.44 10.43 -11.78
N ASP A 111 10.20 9.74 -12.91
CA ASP A 111 10.26 10.40 -14.22
C ASP A 111 9.26 11.58 -14.29
N VAL A 112 8.07 11.41 -13.72
CA VAL A 112 7.01 12.43 -13.74
C VAL A 112 7.38 13.68 -12.93
N PHE A 113 8.01 13.54 -11.76
CA PHE A 113 8.26 14.68 -10.85
C PHE A 113 9.71 15.20 -10.86
N LEU A 114 10.70 14.37 -11.20
CA LEU A 114 12.09 14.80 -11.24
C LEU A 114 12.37 15.75 -12.40
N GLU A 115 11.78 15.54 -13.57
CA GLU A 115 12.02 16.42 -14.73
C GLU A 115 11.53 17.87 -14.48
N PRO A 116 10.30 18.11 -13.99
CA PRO A 116 9.87 19.46 -13.60
C PRO A 116 10.75 20.07 -12.50
N LEU A 117 11.14 19.27 -11.51
CA LEU A 117 11.96 19.73 -10.39
C LEU A 117 13.37 20.10 -10.85
N ALA A 118 13.98 19.30 -11.72
CA ALA A 118 15.30 19.57 -12.30
C ALA A 118 15.31 20.86 -13.12
N LYS A 119 14.23 21.14 -13.87
CA LYS A 119 14.07 22.39 -14.62
C LYS A 119 13.98 23.60 -13.68
N GLU A 120 13.21 23.48 -12.59
CA GLU A 120 13.06 24.56 -11.61
C GLU A 120 14.36 24.83 -10.85
N LEU A 121 15.03 23.76 -10.39
CA LEU A 121 16.30 23.85 -9.65
C LEU A 121 17.51 24.14 -10.56
N LYS A 122 17.35 24.02 -11.88
CA LYS A 122 18.43 24.12 -12.88
C LYS A 122 19.59 23.16 -12.60
N GLU A 123 19.28 22.01 -12.00
CA GLU A 123 20.22 20.97 -11.62
C GLU A 123 19.67 19.63 -12.09
N GLN A 124 20.51 18.80 -12.72
CA GLN A 124 20.12 17.44 -13.08
C GLN A 124 20.13 16.57 -11.82
N PRO A 125 19.15 15.66 -11.64
CA PRO A 125 19.20 14.72 -10.54
C PRO A 125 20.49 13.90 -10.64
N SER A 126 21.30 13.90 -9.58
CA SER A 126 22.53 13.11 -9.58
C SER A 126 22.18 11.65 -9.29
N PHE A 127 22.17 10.82 -10.35
CA PHE A 127 22.09 9.36 -10.21
C PHE A 127 23.48 8.70 -10.11
N GLU A 128 24.55 9.51 -9.96
CA GLU A 128 25.93 9.02 -9.95
C GLU A 128 26.30 8.34 -8.62
N THR A 129 26.66 7.07 -8.73
CA THR A 129 27.36 6.27 -7.72
C THR A 129 28.74 6.88 -7.43
N GLY A 130 28.96 7.42 -6.22
CA GLY A 130 30.34 7.65 -5.74
C GLY A 130 30.65 8.93 -4.96
N ARG A 131 29.73 9.89 -4.81
CA ARG A 131 29.82 10.81 -3.66
C ARG A 131 29.18 10.12 -2.47
N ALA A 132 29.72 10.29 -1.27
CA ALA A 132 29.33 9.61 -0.03
C ALA A 132 27.86 9.84 0.45
N HIS A 133 26.96 10.25 -0.44
CA HIS A 133 25.55 10.54 -0.23
C HIS A 133 24.64 10.11 -1.40
N GLY A 134 25.13 9.33 -2.38
CA GLY A 134 24.44 9.17 -3.67
C GLY A 134 23.39 8.05 -3.75
N VAL A 135 23.80 6.78 -3.67
CA VAL A 135 22.89 5.63 -3.95
C VAL A 135 22.41 4.95 -2.67
N SER A 136 23.30 4.74 -1.70
CA SER A 136 22.90 4.24 -0.39
C SER A 136 21.94 5.18 0.35
N ASP A 137 22.04 6.49 0.10
CA ASP A 137 21.18 7.49 0.75
C ASP A 137 19.80 7.54 0.08
N ILE A 138 19.73 7.45 -1.26
CA ILE A 138 18.45 7.36 -1.98
C ILE A 138 17.74 6.04 -1.61
N ASP A 139 18.42 4.90 -1.65
CA ASP A 139 17.80 3.62 -1.29
C ASP A 139 17.35 3.61 0.19
N ALA A 140 18.17 4.13 1.11
CA ALA A 140 17.80 4.25 2.52
C ALA A 140 16.69 5.27 2.76
N TYR A 141 16.61 6.33 1.96
CA TYR A 141 15.54 7.31 1.98
C TYR A 141 14.22 6.71 1.46
N MET A 142 14.26 6.01 0.33
CA MET A 142 13.09 5.31 -0.22
C MET A 142 12.60 4.23 0.73
N ARG A 143 13.52 3.46 1.31
CA ARG A 143 13.16 2.49 2.35
C ARG A 143 12.46 3.16 3.53
N ARG A 144 12.90 4.35 3.95
CA ARG A 144 12.23 5.12 5.02
C ARG A 144 10.83 5.59 4.61
N ILE A 145 10.64 6.05 3.37
CA ILE A 145 9.30 6.40 2.86
C ILE A 145 8.39 5.17 2.86
N GLU A 146 8.83 4.06 2.28
CA GLU A 146 8.08 2.80 2.23
C GLU A 146 7.75 2.29 3.63
N ALA A 147 8.73 2.24 4.52
CA ALA A 147 8.53 1.83 5.91
C ALA A 147 7.55 2.74 6.64
N THR A 148 7.56 4.04 6.36
CA THR A 148 6.64 5.00 6.97
C THR A 148 5.22 4.78 6.45
N ASN A 149 5.05 4.62 5.14
CA ASN A 149 3.76 4.30 4.54
C ASN A 149 3.23 2.96 5.06
N PHE A 150 4.08 1.95 5.17
CA PHE A 150 3.75 0.65 5.75
C PHE A 150 3.30 0.76 7.21
N ALA A 151 4.04 1.50 8.04
CA ALA A 151 3.70 1.71 9.44
C ALA A 151 2.38 2.48 9.61
N LEU A 152 2.10 3.45 8.73
CA LEU A 152 0.83 4.19 8.70
C LEU A 152 -0.33 3.30 8.22
N ALA A 153 -0.11 2.48 7.19
CA ALA A 153 -1.11 1.56 6.66
C ALA A 153 -1.46 0.44 7.66
N ASN A 154 -0.49 0.00 8.46
CA ASN A 154 -0.65 -0.99 9.51
C ASN A 154 -0.94 -0.38 10.90
N ASP A 155 -1.21 0.92 10.98
CA ASP A 155 -1.77 1.53 12.19
C ASP A 155 -3.31 1.40 12.19
N ASP A 156 -3.94 1.54 13.37
CA ASP A 156 -5.35 1.24 13.65
C ASP A 156 -6.35 1.58 12.48
N GLY A 157 -6.71 0.57 11.66
CA GLY A 157 -7.77 0.65 10.65
C GLY A 157 -7.43 0.19 9.21
N GLY A 158 -6.21 -0.27 8.95
CA GLY A 158 -5.77 -0.74 7.63
C GLY A 158 -6.51 -1.96 7.06
N ILE A 159 -6.68 -1.97 5.72
CA ILE A 159 -7.39 -3.00 4.95
C ILE A 159 -6.49 -4.21 4.64
N SER A 160 -5.17 -4.06 4.59
CA SER A 160 -4.22 -5.16 4.40
C SER A 160 -3.43 -5.41 5.68
N ARG A 161 -3.41 -6.66 6.13
CA ARG A 161 -2.61 -7.13 7.27
C ARG A 161 -1.37 -7.82 6.70
N ASP A 162 -0.46 -7.02 6.14
CA ASP A 162 0.74 -7.53 5.46
C ASP A 162 1.85 -7.86 6.45
N TYR A 163 1.52 -8.65 7.48
CA TYR A 163 2.45 -9.03 8.53
C TYR A 163 3.64 -9.80 7.99
N ASP A 164 3.51 -10.50 6.86
CA ASP A 164 4.60 -11.20 6.20
C ASP A 164 5.73 -10.24 5.79
N MET A 165 5.39 -9.02 5.36
CA MET A 165 6.34 -7.97 4.94
C MET A 165 6.93 -7.18 6.11
N ALA A 166 6.41 -7.34 7.33
CA ALA A 166 6.93 -6.64 8.49
C ALA A 166 8.32 -7.16 8.88
N ASP A 167 9.23 -6.24 9.20
CA ASP A 167 10.50 -6.50 9.87
C ASP A 167 10.25 -6.76 11.38
N VAL A 168 9.30 -6.03 11.96
CA VAL A 168 8.92 -6.08 13.38
C VAL A 168 7.41 -5.92 13.53
N ILE A 169 6.80 -6.71 14.40
CA ILE A 169 5.39 -6.60 14.78
C ILE A 169 5.31 -6.27 16.26
N LEU A 170 4.82 -5.08 16.59
CA LEU A 170 4.61 -4.66 17.97
C LEU A 170 3.23 -5.12 18.45
N VAL A 171 3.20 -5.95 19.50
CA VAL A 171 1.96 -6.44 20.11
C VAL A 171 1.79 -5.84 21.50
N GLY A 172 0.55 -5.55 21.89
CA GLY A 172 0.28 -5.03 23.23
C GLY A 172 -1.09 -4.39 23.36
N VAL A 173 -1.51 -4.12 24.59
CA VAL A 173 -2.80 -3.45 24.84
C VAL A 173 -2.81 -2.02 24.31
N SER A 174 -4.00 -1.47 24.05
CA SER A 174 -4.12 -0.05 23.69
C SER A 174 -3.43 0.84 24.72
N ARG A 175 -2.65 1.83 24.24
CA ARG A 175 -1.84 2.81 25.01
C ARG A 175 -0.49 2.35 25.57
N THR A 176 0.09 1.29 25.02
CA THR A 176 1.49 0.89 25.32
C THR A 176 2.54 1.62 24.46
N GLY A 177 2.12 2.54 23.58
CA GLY A 177 3.04 3.30 22.73
C GLY A 177 3.43 2.60 21.42
N LYS A 178 2.65 1.61 20.95
CA LYS A 178 2.91 0.90 19.68
C LYS A 178 2.99 1.84 18.48
N THR A 179 1.93 2.60 18.19
CA THR A 179 1.87 3.56 17.06
C THR A 179 3.07 4.52 16.99
N PRO A 180 3.42 5.29 18.04
CA PRO A 180 4.58 6.18 17.96
C PRO A 180 5.90 5.41 17.84
N THR A 181 6.00 4.19 18.37
CA THR A 181 7.20 3.35 18.21
C THR A 181 7.33 2.85 16.78
N CYS A 182 6.25 2.33 16.16
CA CYS A 182 6.27 1.90 14.76
C CYS A 182 6.69 3.05 13.84
N LEU A 183 6.09 4.23 14.03
CA LEU A 183 6.40 5.39 13.21
C LEU A 183 7.83 5.89 13.42
N TYR A 184 8.34 5.85 14.66
CA TYR A 184 9.73 6.18 14.96
C TYR A 184 10.72 5.21 14.28
N LEU A 185 10.45 3.90 14.36
CA LEU A 185 11.27 2.88 13.72
C LEU A 185 11.31 3.04 12.20
N ALA A 186 10.16 3.32 11.59
CA ALA A 186 10.05 3.60 10.17
C ALA A 186 10.82 4.86 9.75
N LEU A 187 10.61 5.99 10.44
CA LEU A 187 11.22 7.28 10.08
C LEU A 187 12.73 7.31 10.28
N GLN A 188 13.23 6.73 11.38
CA GLN A 188 14.64 6.81 11.74
C GLN A 188 15.48 5.69 11.11
N TYR A 189 14.90 4.50 10.98
CA TYR A 189 15.67 3.30 10.62
C TYR A 189 15.15 2.60 9.37
N GLY A 190 14.06 3.06 8.75
CA GLY A 190 13.48 2.41 7.58
C GLY A 190 13.02 0.98 7.87
N VAL A 191 12.54 0.74 9.09
CA VAL A 191 12.05 -0.56 9.56
C VAL A 191 10.56 -0.68 9.28
N TYR A 192 10.16 -1.76 8.61
CA TYR A 192 8.77 -2.10 8.36
C TYR A 192 8.10 -2.57 9.67
N ALA A 193 7.63 -1.62 10.47
CA ALA A 193 7.03 -1.88 11.76
C ALA A 193 5.50 -1.92 11.69
N ALA A 194 4.90 -3.07 12.03
CA ALA A 194 3.45 -3.26 12.07
C ALA A 194 2.92 -3.19 13.51
N ASN A 195 1.70 -2.67 13.69
CA ASN A 195 1.05 -2.52 14.99
C ASN A 195 -0.10 -3.54 15.13
N TYR A 196 0.02 -4.49 16.07
CA TYR A 196 -1.08 -5.39 16.44
C TYR A 196 -1.65 -5.03 17.83
N PRO A 197 -2.88 -4.49 17.90
CA PRO A 197 -3.53 -4.27 19.18
C PRO A 197 -4.05 -5.59 19.76
N LEU A 198 -3.56 -5.98 20.94
CA LEU A 198 -4.16 -7.08 21.69
C LEU A 198 -5.57 -6.67 22.15
N THR A 199 -6.55 -7.46 21.75
CA THR A 199 -7.97 -7.31 22.08
C THR A 199 -8.36 -8.17 23.27
N ASP A 200 -9.52 -7.91 23.87
CA ASP A 200 -10.03 -8.73 24.98
C ASP A 200 -10.27 -10.19 24.52
N GLU A 201 -10.69 -10.41 23.27
CA GLU A 201 -10.85 -11.75 22.67
C GLU A 201 -9.53 -12.54 22.62
N ASP A 202 -8.41 -11.87 22.29
CA ASP A 202 -7.08 -12.49 22.30
C ASP A 202 -6.69 -12.95 23.72
N PHE A 203 -7.05 -12.16 24.75
CA PHE A 203 -6.79 -12.53 26.15
C PHE A 203 -7.69 -13.65 26.65
N GLU A 204 -8.99 -13.62 26.29
CA GLU A 204 -9.95 -14.66 26.68
C GLU A 204 -9.62 -16.02 26.09
N SER A 205 -9.20 -16.05 24.82
CA SER A 205 -8.76 -17.28 24.16
C SER A 205 -7.41 -17.81 24.67
N GLY A 206 -6.60 -16.93 25.27
CA GLY A 206 -5.26 -17.23 25.77
C GLY A 206 -4.25 -17.59 24.67
N LYS A 207 -4.58 -17.30 23.41
CA LYS A 207 -3.76 -17.63 22.24
C LYS A 207 -3.72 -16.45 21.27
N LEU A 208 -2.57 -16.27 20.63
CA LEU A 208 -2.49 -15.36 19.49
C LEU A 208 -3.14 -16.00 18.27
N PRO A 209 -3.73 -15.21 17.36
CA PRO A 209 -4.19 -15.72 16.08
C PRO A 209 -3.11 -16.44 15.29
N ASP A 210 -3.47 -17.49 14.55
CA ASP A 210 -2.52 -18.35 13.83
C ASP A 210 -1.60 -17.57 12.87
N PHE A 211 -2.13 -16.53 12.21
CA PHE A 211 -1.35 -15.68 11.31
C PHE A 211 -0.24 -14.89 12.03
N LEU A 212 -0.40 -14.59 13.33
CA LEU A 212 0.67 -13.99 14.13
C LEU A 212 1.64 -15.03 14.66
N VAL A 213 1.16 -16.24 14.99
CA VAL A 213 2.02 -17.33 15.45
C VAL A 213 3.06 -17.71 14.39
N GLN A 214 2.68 -17.66 13.11
CA GLN A 214 3.60 -17.86 11.98
C GLN A 214 4.73 -16.82 11.93
N GLN A 215 4.55 -15.67 12.58
CA GLN A 215 5.48 -14.54 12.59
C GLN A 215 6.20 -14.39 13.94
N GLN A 216 6.27 -15.45 14.75
CA GLN A 216 6.77 -15.39 16.14
C GLN A 216 8.16 -14.73 16.29
N ASP A 217 9.06 -14.92 15.31
CA ASP A 217 10.45 -14.45 15.39
C ASP A 217 10.58 -12.93 15.27
N LYS A 218 9.50 -12.25 14.86
CA LYS A 218 9.42 -10.79 14.74
C LYS A 218 8.38 -10.15 15.66
N LEU A 219 7.81 -10.90 16.61
CA LEU A 219 6.86 -10.36 17.59
C LEU A 219 7.58 -9.73 18.79
N TYR A 220 7.23 -8.49 19.10
CA TYR A 220 7.76 -7.77 20.26
C TYR A 220 6.61 -7.22 21.11
N GLY A 221 6.55 -7.68 22.36
CA GLY A 221 5.54 -7.26 23.32
C GLY A 221 5.86 -5.92 23.97
N LEU A 222 4.99 -4.93 23.79
CA LEU A 222 5.00 -3.70 24.57
C LEU A 222 4.05 -3.82 25.76
N SER A 223 4.63 -3.78 26.95
CA SER A 223 3.93 -3.83 28.23
C SER A 223 4.07 -2.49 28.95
N ILE A 224 3.13 -2.21 29.84
CA ILE A 224 3.14 -1.02 30.69
C ILE A 224 2.56 -1.38 32.05
N ALA A 225 3.08 -0.75 33.11
CA ALA A 225 2.56 -0.95 34.46
C ALA A 225 1.05 -0.64 34.51
N PRO A 226 0.21 -1.51 35.11
CA PRO A 226 -1.25 -1.35 35.12
C PRO A 226 -1.72 0.00 35.69
N ASP A 227 -1.09 0.48 36.75
CA ASP A 227 -1.41 1.78 37.35
C ASP A 227 -1.15 2.95 36.39
N ARG A 228 -0.02 2.89 35.65
CA ARG A 228 0.33 3.89 34.65
C ARG A 228 -0.61 3.83 33.45
N LEU A 229 -1.01 2.63 33.02
CA LEU A 229 -1.98 2.45 31.94
C LEU A 229 -3.33 3.06 32.29
N ARG A 230 -3.82 2.79 33.51
CA ARG A 230 -5.07 3.37 34.02
C ARG A 230 -4.99 4.89 34.05
N GLN A 231 -3.85 5.45 34.47
CA GLN A 231 -3.61 6.89 34.45
C GLN A 231 -3.70 7.47 33.04
N ILE A 232 -2.96 6.91 32.06
CA ILE A 232 -2.96 7.38 30.66
C ILE A 232 -4.35 7.24 30.00
N ARG A 233 -5.09 6.17 30.33
CA ARG A 233 -6.47 5.98 29.84
C ARG A 233 -7.42 7.01 30.43
N LYS A 234 -7.24 7.41 31.69
CA LYS A 234 -8.00 8.51 32.33
C LYS A 234 -7.63 9.86 31.74
N GLU A 235 -6.35 10.13 31.50
CA GLU A 235 -5.85 11.40 30.94
C GLU A 235 -6.33 11.68 29.51
N ARG A 236 -6.59 10.66 28.69
CA ARG A 236 -7.26 10.85 27.37
C ARG A 236 -8.77 11.08 27.45
N ARG A 237 -9.39 11.06 28.64
CA ARG A 237 -10.76 11.56 28.84
C ARG A 237 -10.70 12.94 29.48
N PRO A 238 -10.66 14.00 28.65
CA PRO A 238 -11.53 15.14 28.90
C PRO A 238 -12.13 15.74 27.61
N LEU A 239 -13.43 16.09 27.70
CA LEU A 239 -14.30 16.84 26.78
C LEU A 239 -15.18 16.03 25.81
N GLY A 240 -16.39 15.68 26.30
CA GLY A 240 -17.56 15.31 25.50
C GLY A 240 -18.72 14.88 26.40
N LYS A 241 -19.84 15.62 26.36
CA LYS A 241 -21.05 15.48 27.21
C LYS A 241 -21.62 14.05 27.23
N TYR A 242 -21.19 13.20 28.16
CA TYR A 242 -21.96 12.07 28.71
C TYR A 242 -21.46 11.74 30.11
N SER A 243 -21.41 12.77 30.96
CA SER A 243 -21.26 12.65 32.41
C SER A 243 -22.37 13.47 33.06
N SER A 244 -23.60 13.00 32.87
CA SER A 244 -24.79 13.32 33.65
C SER A 244 -25.60 12.05 33.78
#